data_AF-A0A220ITZ8-F1
#
_entry.id   AF-A0A220ITZ8-F1
#
_cell.length_a   1.000
_cell.length_b   1.000
_cell.length_c   1.000
_cell.angle_alpha   90.00
_cell.angle_beta   90.00
_cell.angle_gamma   90.00
#
_symmetry.space_group_name_H-M   'P 1'
#
loop_
_entity.id
_entity.type
_entity.pdbx_description
1 polymer ?
#
loop_
_entity_poly.entity_id
_entity_poly.type
_entity_poly.pdbx_seq_one_letter_code
_entity_poly.pdbx_strand_id
1 'polypeptide(L)'
;MGVVPFQDGKLSSKAMFDKEELKKIQEDLPKYMNEHGFELERGELNSEAKHKTVAEFKQEMAGKEIEKQLVLEYGAPEYVNHQEEFVTKEEYQEAYEVFQNELGAWLDKSDFSWRETTFQEKIDWVKNHQQEELQQLVSSRKPLEDEIRTLNEVLKEKYEELDKIELRASESLSELSGVEGYINNLEKHSSALESKIGGLENEYLRLAKQNARLSDLKIMSEKELAEIQPKKGMFGKEHVELTKEQFEKFKGLIYRSKNLVHEKELENDQLRRQMPLRSSKNGFEASLQRAKDKTKGESIDRLKSEIRGLKNENSVLRQQNDKMLGKLREFMPDKALNNFISELKSIKPIVKIVKRVIEKGLGL
;
A
#
# COMPACT_ATOMS: atom_id res chain seq x y z
N MET A 1 -7.20 0.60 73.87
CA MET A 1 -6.66 1.08 75.17
C MET A 1 -5.34 0.38 75.40
N GLY A 2 -4.28 1.09 75.80
CA GLY A 2 -3.00 0.48 76.19
C GLY A 2 -2.95 0.30 77.70
N VAL A 3 -2.44 -0.85 78.17
CA VAL A 3 -2.22 -1.09 79.60
C VAL A 3 -0.88 -0.48 79.99
N VAL A 4 -0.87 0.39 81.00
CA VAL A 4 0.36 1.00 81.52
C VAL A 4 1.00 0.03 82.52
N PRO A 5 2.21 -0.49 82.29
CA PRO A 5 2.81 -1.52 83.13
C PRO A 5 3.49 -0.92 84.37
N PHE A 6 2.69 -0.40 85.30
CA PHE A 6 3.15 0.24 86.52
C PHE A 6 2.73 -0.56 87.76
N GLN A 7 3.72 -1.05 88.51
CA GLN A 7 3.51 -1.85 89.71
C GLN A 7 4.57 -1.48 90.75
N ASP A 8 4.18 -1.36 92.02
CA ASP A 8 5.07 -1.06 93.15
C ASP A 8 5.98 0.16 92.94
N GLY A 9 5.44 1.22 92.32
CA GLY A 9 6.19 2.46 92.06
C GLY A 9 7.15 2.39 90.86
N LYS A 10 7.20 1.26 90.13
CA LYS A 10 8.12 1.05 89.00
C LYS A 10 7.34 0.83 87.70
N LEU A 11 7.81 1.46 86.62
CA LEU A 11 7.29 1.24 85.27
C LEU A 11 8.12 0.14 84.59
N SER A 12 7.59 -1.09 84.50
CA SER A 12 8.31 -2.23 83.93
C SER A 12 7.36 -3.24 83.30
N SER A 13 7.33 -3.28 81.96
CA SER A 13 6.57 -4.30 81.21
C SER A 13 7.05 -5.72 81.51
N LYS A 14 8.35 -5.90 81.77
CA LYS A 14 8.92 -7.22 82.05
C LYS A 14 8.50 -7.76 83.42
N ALA A 15 8.28 -6.87 84.40
CA ALA A 15 7.85 -7.28 85.73
C ALA A 15 6.37 -7.65 85.78
N MET A 16 5.54 -7.01 84.94
CA MET A 16 4.09 -7.21 84.91
C MET A 16 3.62 -8.23 83.85
N PHE A 17 4.32 -8.37 82.73
CA PHE A 17 3.96 -9.29 81.64
C PHE A 17 5.11 -10.26 81.34
N ASP A 18 5.35 -11.17 82.28
CA ASP A 18 6.29 -12.27 82.08
C ASP A 18 5.60 -13.49 81.43
N LYS A 19 6.37 -14.57 81.24
CA LYS A 19 5.88 -15.77 80.57
C LYS A 19 4.78 -16.49 81.36
N GLU A 20 4.84 -16.45 82.69
CA GLU A 20 3.86 -17.12 83.55
C GLU A 20 2.55 -16.33 83.57
N GLU A 21 2.64 -15.01 83.69
CA GLU A 21 1.48 -14.12 83.69
C GLU A 21 0.76 -14.13 82.33
N LEU A 22 1.50 -14.13 81.21
CA LEU A 22 0.88 -14.27 79.88
C LEU A 22 0.15 -15.61 79.71
N LYS A 23 0.67 -16.72 80.25
CA LYS A 23 -0.03 -18.01 80.23
C LYS A 23 -1.28 -17.98 81.10
N LYS A 24 -1.19 -17.37 82.29
CA LYS A 24 -2.30 -17.20 83.20
C LYS A 24 -3.42 -16.35 82.58
N ILE A 25 -3.08 -15.25 81.91
CA ILE A 25 -4.05 -14.43 81.16
C ILE A 25 -4.78 -15.26 80.09
N GLN A 26 -4.07 -16.08 79.32
CA GLN A 26 -4.70 -16.93 78.28
C GLN A 26 -5.65 -17.99 78.85
N GLU A 27 -5.49 -18.37 80.12
CA GLU A 27 -6.36 -19.33 80.79
C GLU A 27 -7.54 -18.66 81.52
N ASP A 28 -7.28 -17.57 82.25
CA ASP A 28 -8.24 -16.94 83.15
C ASP A 28 -9.12 -15.89 82.44
N LEU A 29 -8.60 -15.18 81.43
CA LEU A 29 -9.37 -14.16 80.72
C LEU A 29 -10.60 -14.75 79.99
N PRO A 30 -10.51 -15.88 79.26
CA PRO A 30 -11.69 -16.50 78.65
C PRO A 30 -12.73 -16.93 79.70
N LYS A 31 -12.29 -17.48 80.85
CA LYS A 31 -13.19 -17.87 81.96
C LYS A 31 -13.93 -16.64 82.51
N TYR A 32 -13.19 -15.57 82.79
CA TYR A 32 -13.75 -14.30 83.24
C TYR A 32 -14.76 -13.75 82.23
N MET A 33 -14.48 -13.80 80.93
CA MET A 33 -15.42 -13.32 79.89
C MET A 33 -16.70 -14.17 79.82
N ASN A 34 -16.61 -15.49 79.98
CA ASN A 34 -17.77 -16.38 80.07
C ASN A 34 -18.64 -16.09 81.29
N GLU A 35 -18.04 -15.86 82.45
CA GLU A 35 -18.75 -15.48 83.68
C GLU A 35 -19.52 -14.16 83.52
N HIS A 36 -19.08 -13.29 82.60
CA HIS A 36 -19.73 -12.03 82.26
C HIS A 36 -20.66 -12.11 81.04
N GLY A 37 -20.99 -13.33 80.58
CA GLY A 37 -22.01 -13.57 79.56
C GLY A 37 -21.50 -13.57 78.10
N PHE A 38 -20.18 -13.59 77.87
CA PHE A 38 -19.62 -13.76 76.53
C PHE A 38 -19.24 -15.22 76.28
N GLU A 39 -19.81 -15.86 75.27
CA GLU A 39 -19.48 -17.24 74.89
C GLU A 39 -18.13 -17.30 74.15
N LEU A 40 -17.05 -17.56 74.87
CA LEU A 40 -15.68 -17.61 74.34
C LEU A 40 -14.91 -18.81 74.88
N GLU A 41 -14.18 -19.49 74.01
CA GLU A 41 -13.27 -20.56 74.42
C GLU A 41 -11.83 -20.07 74.52
N ARG A 42 -11.03 -20.75 75.35
CA ARG A 42 -9.59 -20.51 75.41
C ARG A 42 -8.92 -20.93 74.10
N GLY A 43 -7.83 -20.24 73.76
CA GLY A 43 -6.94 -20.71 72.70
C GLY A 43 -6.30 -22.06 73.04
N GLU A 44 -5.79 -22.72 72.00
CA GLU A 44 -5.12 -24.02 72.09
C GLU A 44 -3.95 -24.00 73.11
N LEU A 45 -3.93 -24.97 74.01
CA LEU A 45 -2.87 -25.10 75.01
C LEU A 45 -1.54 -25.44 74.32
N ASN A 46 -0.49 -24.65 74.59
CA ASN A 46 0.84 -24.81 73.98
C ASN A 46 0.83 -24.71 72.44
N SER A 47 -0.05 -23.88 71.88
CA SER A 47 -0.09 -23.67 70.43
C SER A 47 1.28 -23.29 69.85
N GLU A 48 1.67 -23.97 68.77
CA GLU A 48 2.87 -23.67 67.99
C GLU A 48 2.64 -22.52 66.98
N ALA A 49 1.44 -21.94 66.97
CA ALA A 49 1.08 -20.86 66.07
C ALA A 49 1.99 -19.63 66.26
N LYS A 50 2.59 -19.18 65.16
CA LYS A 50 3.37 -17.93 65.13
C LYS A 50 2.43 -16.75 64.91
N HIS A 51 2.62 -15.69 65.69
CA HIS A 51 1.91 -14.44 65.47
C HIS A 51 2.23 -13.90 64.07
N LYS A 52 1.18 -13.58 63.31
CA LYS A 52 1.27 -12.93 62.01
C LYS A 52 0.81 -11.49 62.17
N THR A 53 1.48 -10.58 61.50
CA THR A 53 0.97 -9.22 61.37
C THR A 53 -0.39 -9.24 60.67
N VAL A 54 -1.20 -8.21 60.88
CA VAL A 54 -2.51 -8.08 60.21
C VAL A 54 -2.36 -8.15 58.69
N ALA A 55 -1.28 -7.60 58.14
CA ALA A 55 -1.02 -7.64 56.70
C ALA A 55 -0.74 -9.06 56.20
N GLU A 56 0.15 -9.80 56.87
CA GLU A 56 0.49 -11.19 56.51
C GLU A 56 -0.73 -12.11 56.64
N PHE A 57 -1.52 -11.96 57.71
CA PHE A 57 -2.74 -12.74 57.90
C PHE A 57 -3.75 -12.48 56.78
N LYS A 58 -3.96 -11.22 56.40
CA LYS A 58 -4.85 -10.87 55.28
C LYS A 58 -4.36 -11.42 53.95
N GLN A 59 -3.05 -11.38 53.69
CA GLN A 59 -2.46 -11.93 52.47
C GLN A 59 -2.65 -13.44 52.36
N GLU A 60 -2.42 -14.18 53.45
CA GLU A 60 -2.63 -15.63 53.46
C GLU A 60 -4.10 -16.00 53.26
N MET A 61 -5.02 -15.29 53.94
CA MET A 61 -6.45 -15.53 53.76
C MET A 61 -6.90 -15.22 52.33
N ALA A 62 -6.36 -14.16 51.72
CA ALA A 62 -6.61 -13.86 50.31
C ALA A 62 -6.06 -14.96 49.39
N GLY A 63 -4.86 -15.48 49.66
CA GLY A 63 -4.29 -16.59 48.90
C GLY A 63 -5.16 -17.85 48.94
N LYS A 64 -5.61 -18.25 50.13
CA LYS A 64 -6.52 -19.40 50.32
C LYS A 64 -7.87 -19.21 49.62
N GLU A 65 -8.41 -17.99 49.64
CA GLU A 65 -9.66 -17.68 48.96
C GLU A 65 -9.50 -17.76 47.43
N ILE A 66 -8.38 -17.26 46.89
CA ILE A 66 -8.05 -17.37 45.46
C ILE A 66 -7.91 -18.84 45.06
N GLU A 67 -7.15 -19.64 45.82
CA GLU A 67 -6.99 -21.07 45.57
C GLU A 67 -8.34 -21.80 45.54
N LYS A 68 -9.23 -21.49 46.47
CA LYS A 68 -10.59 -22.06 46.51
C LYS A 68 -11.41 -21.66 45.29
N GLN A 69 -11.34 -20.39 44.87
CA GLN A 69 -12.03 -19.91 43.68
C GLN A 69 -11.52 -20.58 42.41
N LEU A 70 -10.20 -20.76 42.28
CA LEU A 70 -9.58 -21.45 41.15
C LEU A 70 -10.04 -22.91 41.06
N VAL A 71 -10.08 -23.64 42.18
CA VAL A 71 -10.60 -25.02 42.22
C VAL A 71 -12.04 -25.10 41.73
N LEU A 72 -12.88 -24.12 42.09
CA LEU A 72 -14.28 -24.01 41.66
C LEU A 72 -14.41 -23.67 40.17
N GLU A 73 -13.65 -22.69 39.69
CA GLU A 73 -13.72 -22.20 38.31
C GLU A 73 -13.24 -23.24 37.29
N TYR A 74 -12.14 -23.93 37.62
CA TYR A 74 -11.58 -24.99 36.77
C TYR A 74 -12.30 -26.34 36.93
N GLY A 75 -13.26 -26.44 37.87
CA GLY A 75 -14.05 -27.66 38.08
C GLY A 75 -13.20 -28.86 38.48
N ALA A 76 -12.26 -28.69 39.41
CA ALA A 76 -11.31 -29.74 39.77
C ALA A 76 -12.04 -31.04 40.21
N PRO A 77 -11.61 -32.23 39.74
CA PRO A 77 -12.29 -33.49 40.00
C PRO A 77 -12.50 -33.77 41.48
N GLU A 78 -13.64 -34.37 41.82
CA GLU A 78 -14.00 -34.65 43.21
C GLU A 78 -13.40 -35.97 43.73
N TYR A 79 -13.12 -36.93 42.85
CA TYR A 79 -12.74 -38.29 43.21
C TYR A 79 -11.48 -38.76 42.48
N VAL A 80 -10.77 -39.70 43.08
CA VAL A 80 -9.69 -40.47 42.46
C VAL A 80 -9.96 -41.96 42.59
N ASN A 81 -9.55 -42.71 41.57
CA ASN A 81 -9.67 -44.16 41.54
C ASN A 81 -8.51 -44.86 42.25
N HIS A 82 -8.56 -46.19 42.25
CA HIS A 82 -7.52 -47.06 42.82
C HIS A 82 -6.12 -46.95 42.19
N GLN A 83 -6.02 -46.32 41.02
CA GLN A 83 -4.78 -46.05 40.28
C GLN A 83 -4.31 -44.60 40.45
N GLU A 84 -4.92 -43.84 41.37
CA GLU A 84 -4.67 -42.41 41.60
C GLU A 84 -5.03 -41.52 40.40
N GLU A 85 -5.91 -41.99 39.51
CA GLU A 85 -6.42 -41.19 38.40
C GLU A 85 -7.68 -40.46 38.81
N PHE A 86 -7.80 -39.20 38.39
CA PHE A 86 -8.99 -38.39 38.63
C PHE A 86 -10.19 -38.91 37.84
N VAL A 87 -11.33 -39.00 38.50
CA VAL A 87 -12.58 -39.53 37.95
C VAL A 87 -13.76 -38.64 38.27
N THR A 88 -14.78 -38.72 37.43
CA THR A 88 -16.05 -38.02 37.61
C THR A 88 -16.87 -38.62 38.74
N LYS A 89 -17.87 -37.87 39.20
CA LYS A 89 -18.79 -38.33 40.23
C LYS A 89 -19.62 -39.52 39.73
N GLU A 90 -20.04 -39.48 38.48
CA GLU A 90 -20.79 -40.54 37.83
C GLU A 90 -19.97 -41.85 37.80
N GLU A 91 -18.70 -41.79 37.36
CA GLU A 91 -17.80 -42.95 37.35
C GLU A 91 -17.56 -43.52 38.74
N TYR A 92 -17.39 -42.65 39.76
CA TYR A 92 -17.27 -43.08 41.14
C TYR A 92 -18.53 -43.81 41.63
N GLN A 93 -19.71 -43.27 41.33
CA GLN A 93 -21.00 -43.85 41.75
C GLN A 93 -21.23 -45.21 41.09
N GLU A 94 -20.98 -45.32 39.79
CA GLU A 94 -21.10 -46.60 39.07
C GLU A 94 -20.16 -47.65 39.66
N ALA A 95 -18.90 -47.32 39.89
CA ALA A 95 -17.93 -48.23 40.50
C ALA A 95 -18.33 -48.64 41.92
N TYR A 96 -18.87 -47.70 42.71
CA TYR A 96 -19.34 -47.98 44.07
C TYR A 96 -20.57 -48.90 44.08
N GLU A 97 -21.54 -48.68 43.20
CA GLU A 97 -22.73 -49.52 43.08
C GLU A 97 -22.39 -50.95 42.66
N VAL A 98 -21.48 -51.12 41.69
CA VAL A 98 -20.99 -52.44 41.27
C VAL A 98 -20.29 -53.14 42.44
N PHE A 99 -19.39 -52.45 43.14
CA PHE A 99 -18.70 -53.01 44.31
C PHE A 99 -19.68 -53.46 45.40
N GLN A 100 -20.67 -52.63 45.73
CA GLN A 100 -21.69 -52.97 46.74
C GLN A 100 -22.53 -54.19 46.32
N ASN A 101 -22.96 -54.26 45.06
CA ASN A 101 -23.86 -55.33 44.60
C ASN A 101 -23.16 -56.67 44.37
N GLU A 102 -21.91 -56.67 43.88
CA GLU A 102 -21.20 -57.90 43.51
C GLU A 102 -20.30 -58.43 44.64
N LEU A 103 -19.72 -57.54 45.45
CA LEU A 103 -18.66 -57.88 46.41
C LEU A 103 -18.95 -57.46 47.86
N GLY A 104 -19.94 -56.59 48.09
CA GLY A 104 -20.23 -56.00 49.41
C GLY A 104 -20.70 -56.97 50.50
N ALA A 105 -21.05 -58.21 50.14
CA ALA A 105 -21.37 -59.27 51.11
C ALA A 105 -20.12 -60.02 51.63
N TRP A 106 -18.98 -59.90 50.94
CA TRP A 106 -17.75 -60.64 51.21
C TRP A 106 -16.54 -59.76 51.55
N LEU A 107 -16.56 -58.48 51.17
CA LEU A 107 -15.49 -57.51 51.40
C LEU A 107 -15.99 -56.35 52.27
N ASP A 108 -15.09 -55.78 53.07
CA ASP A 108 -15.40 -54.59 53.87
C ASP A 108 -15.40 -53.36 52.95
N LYS A 109 -16.16 -52.32 53.32
CA LYS A 109 -16.16 -51.03 52.61
C LYS A 109 -14.77 -50.40 52.56
N SER A 110 -13.89 -50.72 53.51
CA SER A 110 -12.49 -50.29 53.50
C SER A 110 -11.68 -50.87 52.34
N ASP A 111 -12.15 -51.94 51.71
CA ASP A 111 -11.48 -52.56 50.57
C ASP A 111 -11.81 -51.84 49.25
N PHE A 112 -12.73 -50.87 49.27
CA PHE A 112 -13.00 -49.99 48.14
C PHE A 112 -11.95 -48.88 48.07
N SER A 113 -11.12 -48.94 47.04
CA SER A 113 -9.90 -48.13 46.89
C SER A 113 -10.08 -46.77 46.21
N TRP A 114 -11.32 -46.38 45.89
CA TRP A 114 -11.61 -45.05 45.34
C TRP A 114 -11.99 -44.09 46.47
N ARG A 115 -11.53 -42.83 46.38
CA ARG A 115 -11.70 -41.84 47.46
C ARG A 115 -11.95 -40.44 46.93
N GLU A 116 -12.41 -39.56 47.82
CA GLU A 116 -12.45 -38.13 47.57
C GLU A 116 -11.03 -37.56 47.44
N THR A 117 -10.91 -36.54 46.61
CA THR A 117 -9.69 -35.78 46.39
C THR A 117 -9.48 -34.79 47.53
N THR A 118 -8.23 -34.68 47.97
CA THR A 118 -7.81 -33.67 48.91
C THR A 118 -7.75 -32.30 48.24
N PHE A 119 -7.85 -31.23 49.02
CA PHE A 119 -7.73 -29.86 48.49
C PHE A 119 -6.38 -29.64 47.78
N GLN A 120 -5.30 -30.23 48.29
CA GLN A 120 -3.97 -30.12 47.68
C GLN A 120 -3.93 -30.78 46.29
N GLU A 121 -4.51 -31.98 46.15
CA GLU A 121 -4.62 -32.67 44.86
C GLU A 121 -5.44 -31.87 43.85
N LYS A 122 -6.53 -31.23 44.29
CA LYS A 122 -7.31 -30.33 43.43
C LYS A 122 -6.48 -29.14 42.94
N ILE A 123 -5.69 -28.53 43.82
CA ILE A 123 -4.81 -27.40 43.45
C ILE A 123 -3.71 -27.84 42.48
N ASP A 124 -3.09 -29.00 42.71
CA ASP A 124 -2.04 -29.50 41.84
C ASP A 124 -2.59 -29.90 40.47
N TRP A 125 -3.82 -30.44 40.42
CA TRP A 125 -4.55 -30.65 39.16
C TRP A 125 -4.78 -29.33 38.41
N VAL A 126 -5.28 -28.28 39.08
CA VAL A 126 -5.50 -26.96 38.46
C VAL A 126 -4.20 -26.39 37.88
N LYS A 127 -3.09 -26.47 38.62
CA LYS A 127 -1.79 -25.98 38.14
C LYS A 127 -1.32 -26.71 36.89
N ASN A 128 -1.47 -28.04 36.86
CA ASN A 128 -1.11 -28.84 35.70
C ASN A 128 -1.98 -28.46 34.49
N HIS A 129 -3.29 -28.31 34.68
CA HIS A 129 -4.21 -27.94 33.61
C HIS A 129 -3.88 -26.56 33.03
N GLN A 130 -3.60 -25.57 33.89
CA GLN A 130 -3.14 -24.25 33.45
C GLN A 130 -1.84 -24.32 32.66
N GLN A 131 -0.91 -25.18 33.07
CA GLN A 131 0.35 -25.34 32.35
C GLN A 131 0.14 -25.98 30.97
N GLU A 132 -0.76 -26.95 30.85
CA GLU A 132 -1.15 -27.56 29.58
C GLU A 132 -1.80 -26.53 28.64
N GLU A 133 -2.75 -25.73 29.14
CA GLU A 133 -3.38 -24.64 28.38
C GLU A 133 -2.33 -23.62 27.90
N LEU A 134 -1.40 -23.23 28.78
CA LEU A 134 -0.29 -22.34 28.40
C LEU A 134 0.58 -22.95 27.31
N GLN A 135 0.89 -24.25 27.39
CA GLN A 135 1.65 -24.94 26.35
C GLN A 135 0.90 -25.00 25.02
N GLN A 136 -0.42 -25.23 25.04
CA GLN A 136 -1.25 -25.19 23.84
C GLN A 136 -1.27 -23.78 23.22
N LEU A 137 -1.45 -22.74 24.04
CA LEU A 137 -1.41 -21.35 23.59
C LEU A 137 -0.05 -20.99 22.98
N VAL A 138 1.05 -21.36 23.62
CA VAL A 138 2.41 -21.15 23.07
C VAL A 138 2.59 -21.90 21.75
N SER A 139 2.11 -23.14 21.67
CA SER A 139 2.19 -23.94 20.44
C SER A 139 1.36 -23.33 19.31
N SER A 140 0.20 -22.75 19.61
CA SER A 140 -0.64 -22.04 18.64
C SER A 140 -0.08 -20.69 18.19
N ARG A 141 0.66 -20.01 19.07
CA ARG A 141 1.30 -18.71 18.80
C ARG A 141 2.48 -18.83 17.82
N LYS A 142 3.27 -19.89 17.93
CA LYS A 142 4.47 -20.11 17.12
C LYS A 142 4.25 -20.06 15.60
N PRO A 143 3.27 -20.78 15.00
CA PRO A 143 3.02 -20.70 13.57
C PRO A 143 2.54 -19.32 13.11
N LEU A 144 1.83 -18.56 13.97
CA LEU A 144 1.42 -17.20 13.68
C LEU A 144 2.61 -16.24 13.64
N GLU A 145 3.57 -16.40 14.56
CA GLU A 145 4.82 -15.62 14.54
C GLU A 145 5.65 -15.93 13.29
N ASP A 146 5.71 -17.20 12.88
CA ASP A 146 6.35 -17.59 11.63
C ASP A 146 5.65 -16.97 10.41
N GLU A 147 4.31 -16.99 10.36
CA GLU A 147 3.54 -16.38 9.27
C GLU A 147 3.78 -14.85 9.22
N ILE A 148 3.77 -14.15 10.36
CA ILE A 148 4.10 -12.72 10.44
C ILE A 148 5.51 -12.45 9.92
N ARG A 149 6.51 -13.29 10.27
CA ARG A 149 7.88 -13.14 9.76
C ARG A 149 7.90 -13.25 8.23
N THR A 150 7.26 -14.27 7.67
CA THR A 150 7.21 -14.44 6.20
C THR A 150 6.50 -13.30 5.49
N LEU A 151 5.42 -12.76 6.06
CA LEU A 151 4.71 -11.62 5.51
C LEU A 151 5.58 -10.36 5.50
N ASN A 152 6.37 -10.14 6.56
CA ASN A 152 7.30 -9.00 6.62
C ASN A 152 8.41 -9.10 5.57
N GLU A 153 8.92 -10.30 5.30
CA GLU A 153 9.90 -10.53 4.23
C GLU A 153 9.30 -10.22 2.86
N VAL A 154 8.12 -10.74 2.54
CA VAL A 154 7.41 -10.45 1.29
C VAL A 154 7.12 -8.96 1.14
N LEU A 155 6.70 -8.30 2.23
CA LEU A 155 6.41 -6.87 2.24
C LEU A 155 7.68 -6.06 1.96
N LYS A 156 8.82 -6.43 2.54
CA LYS A 156 10.11 -5.81 2.23
C LYS A 156 10.49 -5.98 0.75
N GLU A 157 10.36 -7.18 0.20
CA GLU A 157 10.60 -7.43 -1.23
C GLU A 157 9.72 -6.53 -2.12
N LYS A 158 8.45 -6.37 -1.74
CA LYS A 158 7.52 -5.49 -2.47
C LYS A 158 7.88 -4.01 -2.40
N TYR A 159 8.38 -3.52 -1.27
CA TYR A 159 8.92 -2.17 -1.21
C TYR A 159 10.15 -1.99 -2.10
N GLU A 160 11.07 -2.95 -2.13
CA GLU A 160 12.23 -2.91 -3.03
C GLU A 160 11.83 -2.96 -4.52
N GLU A 161 10.77 -3.69 -4.87
CA GLU A 161 10.20 -3.67 -6.23
C GLU A 161 9.59 -2.30 -6.57
N LEU A 162 8.86 -1.70 -5.63
CA LEU A 162 8.25 -0.39 -5.81
C LEU A 162 9.30 0.69 -6.04
N ASP A 163 10.37 0.70 -5.25
CA ASP A 163 11.49 1.64 -5.41
C ASP A 163 12.14 1.53 -6.81
N LYS A 164 12.29 0.30 -7.32
CA LYS A 164 12.81 0.07 -8.68
C LYS A 164 11.87 0.61 -9.76
N ILE A 165 10.56 0.49 -9.56
CA ILE A 165 9.55 1.02 -10.49
C ILE A 165 9.60 2.55 -10.47
N GLU A 166 9.67 3.17 -9.28
CA GLU A 166 9.75 4.62 -9.13
C GLU A 166 11.01 5.20 -9.79
N LEU A 167 12.15 4.52 -9.64
CA LEU A 167 13.39 4.90 -10.32
C LEU A 167 13.22 4.85 -11.85
N ARG A 168 12.70 3.75 -12.40
CA ARG A 168 12.47 3.61 -13.86
C ARG A 168 11.46 4.62 -14.40
N ALA A 169 10.42 4.93 -13.63
CA ALA A 169 9.44 5.95 -13.99
C ALA A 169 10.09 7.33 -14.05
N SER A 170 10.95 7.65 -13.07
CA SER A 170 11.71 8.91 -13.02
C SER A 170 12.68 9.04 -14.19
N GLU A 171 13.40 7.97 -14.52
CA GLU A 171 14.27 7.91 -15.71
C GLU A 171 13.47 8.13 -17.00
N SER A 172 12.33 7.45 -17.15
CA SER A 172 11.47 7.58 -18.32
C SER A 172 10.90 9.00 -18.46
N LEU A 173 10.55 9.66 -17.37
CA LEU A 173 10.09 11.05 -17.38
C LEU A 173 11.19 12.02 -17.81
N SER A 174 12.42 11.78 -17.39
CA SER A 174 13.59 12.55 -17.82
C SER A 174 13.85 12.39 -19.33
N GLU A 175 13.77 11.17 -19.85
CA GLU A 175 13.88 10.90 -21.30
C GLU A 175 12.79 11.64 -22.09
N LEU A 176 11.53 11.59 -21.62
CA LEU A 176 10.41 12.30 -22.26
C LEU A 176 10.61 13.81 -22.29
N SER A 177 11.11 14.40 -21.20
CA SER A 177 11.45 15.83 -21.15
C SER A 177 12.52 16.20 -22.17
N GLY A 178 13.56 15.36 -22.32
CA GLY A 178 14.57 15.54 -23.35
C GLY A 178 14.00 15.50 -24.77
N VAL A 179 13.10 14.55 -25.05
CA VAL A 179 12.40 14.44 -26.33
C VAL A 179 11.49 15.65 -26.59
N GLU A 180 10.77 16.12 -25.58
CA GLU A 180 9.93 17.33 -25.66
C GLU A 180 10.76 18.57 -26.02
N GLY A 181 11.93 18.73 -25.39
CA GLY A 181 12.88 19.79 -25.73
C GLY A 181 13.35 19.73 -27.19
N TYR A 182 13.63 18.52 -27.69
CA TYR A 182 13.99 18.32 -29.09
C TYR A 182 12.85 18.67 -30.05
N ILE A 183 11.61 18.24 -29.75
CA ILE A 183 10.42 18.58 -30.54
C ILE A 183 10.20 20.10 -30.59
N ASN A 184 10.29 20.78 -29.44
CA ASN A 184 10.16 22.23 -29.37
C ASN A 184 11.18 22.96 -30.25
N ASN A 185 12.42 22.46 -30.33
CA ASN A 185 13.43 23.02 -31.23
C ASN A 185 13.10 22.77 -32.71
N LEU A 186 12.59 21.58 -33.07
CA LEU A 186 12.14 21.30 -34.42
C LEU A 186 10.97 22.20 -34.84
N GLU A 187 10.01 22.44 -33.95
CA GLU A 187 8.84 23.29 -34.22
C GLU A 187 9.25 24.76 -34.42
N LYS A 188 10.21 25.27 -33.64
CA LYS A 188 10.82 26.59 -33.87
C LYS A 188 11.47 26.66 -35.25
N HIS A 189 12.22 25.63 -35.64
CA HIS A 189 12.89 25.59 -36.94
C HIS A 189 11.89 25.55 -38.09
N SER A 190 10.83 24.74 -37.96
CA SER A 190 9.71 24.67 -38.91
C SER A 190 9.05 26.03 -39.11
N SER A 191 8.70 26.70 -38.01
CA SER A 191 8.06 28.03 -38.03
C SER A 191 8.95 29.09 -38.73
N ALA A 192 10.26 29.02 -38.50
CA ALA A 192 11.22 29.92 -39.15
C ALA A 192 11.33 29.66 -40.66
N LEU A 193 11.28 28.39 -41.09
CA LEU A 193 11.27 28.02 -42.50
C LEU A 193 9.96 28.46 -43.18
N GLU A 194 8.81 28.25 -42.54
CA GLU A 194 7.52 28.73 -43.04
C GLU A 194 7.52 30.25 -43.26
N SER A 195 8.05 31.01 -42.30
CA SER A 195 8.17 32.47 -42.44
C SER A 195 9.03 32.87 -43.64
N LYS A 196 10.16 32.19 -43.86
CA LYS A 196 11.02 32.44 -45.03
C LYS A 196 10.32 32.13 -46.35
N ILE A 197 9.58 31.02 -46.40
CA ILE A 197 8.81 30.63 -47.59
C ILE A 197 7.74 31.68 -47.90
N GLY A 198 6.98 32.13 -46.90
CA GLY A 198 5.98 33.19 -47.09
C GLY A 198 6.60 34.51 -47.58
N GLY A 199 7.81 34.86 -47.14
CA GLY A 199 8.58 35.99 -47.67
C GLY A 199 8.89 35.85 -49.16
N LEU A 200 9.41 34.69 -49.56
CA LEU A 200 9.73 34.38 -50.96
C LEU A 200 8.48 34.36 -51.86
N GLU A 201 7.36 33.81 -51.39
CA GLU A 201 6.09 33.80 -52.14
C GLU A 201 5.57 35.23 -52.40
N ASN A 202 5.73 36.13 -51.44
CA ASN A 202 5.37 37.54 -51.61
C ASN A 202 6.28 38.27 -52.60
N GLU A 203 7.59 38.00 -52.57
CA GLU A 203 8.52 38.54 -53.56
C GLU A 203 8.20 38.04 -54.97
N TYR A 204 7.93 36.75 -55.12
CA TYR A 204 7.49 36.17 -56.39
C TYR A 204 6.22 36.86 -56.91
N LEU A 205 5.21 37.05 -56.06
CA LEU A 205 3.98 37.74 -56.45
C LEU A 205 4.24 39.20 -56.88
N ARG A 206 5.17 39.89 -56.22
CA ARG A 206 5.58 41.27 -56.57
C ARG A 206 6.26 41.30 -57.94
N LEU A 207 7.19 40.40 -58.20
CA LEU A 207 7.89 40.28 -59.48
C LEU A 207 6.92 39.91 -60.61
N ALA A 208 6.01 38.96 -60.39
CA ALA A 208 4.98 38.60 -61.37
C ALA A 208 4.10 39.80 -61.78
N LYS A 209 3.71 40.64 -60.81
CA LYS A 209 2.96 41.88 -61.07
C LYS A 209 3.79 42.92 -61.85
N GLN A 210 5.08 43.04 -61.58
CA GLN A 210 5.97 43.92 -62.36
C GLN A 210 6.11 43.42 -63.80
N ASN A 211 6.23 42.11 -64.00
CA ASN A 211 6.35 41.50 -65.31
C ASN A 211 5.08 41.73 -66.17
N ALA A 212 3.89 41.58 -65.57
CA ALA A 212 2.62 41.89 -66.25
C ALA A 212 2.53 43.37 -66.69
N ARG A 213 3.04 44.30 -65.87
CA ARG A 213 3.11 45.73 -66.24
C ARG A 213 4.10 45.99 -67.38
N LEU A 214 5.17 45.21 -67.47
CA LEU A 214 6.15 45.28 -68.57
C LEU A 214 5.57 44.75 -69.88
N SER A 215 4.74 43.71 -69.85
CA SER A 215 4.04 43.20 -71.05
C SER A 215 2.98 44.16 -71.60
N ASP A 216 2.37 44.99 -70.74
CA ASP A 216 1.36 45.99 -71.14
C ASP A 216 1.96 47.27 -71.75
N LEU A 217 3.28 47.45 -71.73
CA LEU A 217 3.98 48.58 -72.35
C LEU A 217 4.00 48.44 -73.89
N LYS A 218 2.93 48.95 -74.52
CA LYS A 218 2.72 49.25 -75.96
C LYS A 218 3.86 48.83 -76.92
N ILE A 219 3.79 47.59 -77.39
CA ILE A 219 4.63 47.03 -78.45
C ILE A 219 4.11 47.53 -79.81
N MET A 220 4.99 47.63 -80.83
CA MET A 220 4.50 47.78 -82.20
C MET A 220 3.54 46.64 -82.54
N SER A 221 2.38 46.94 -83.10
CA SER A 221 1.44 45.88 -83.48
C SER A 221 2.02 45.00 -84.60
N GLU A 222 1.59 43.74 -84.73
CA GLU A 222 2.00 42.87 -85.86
C GLU A 222 1.81 43.54 -87.23
N LYS A 223 0.81 44.43 -87.33
CA LYS A 223 0.55 45.29 -88.48
C LYS A 223 1.70 46.24 -88.80
N GLU A 224 2.28 46.89 -87.79
CA GLU A 224 3.40 47.82 -87.95
C GLU A 224 4.72 47.10 -88.28
N LEU A 225 4.86 45.82 -87.92
CA LEU A 225 5.98 44.97 -88.31
C LEU A 225 5.86 44.46 -89.76
N ALA A 226 4.64 44.16 -90.21
CA ALA A 226 4.35 43.66 -91.56
C ALA A 226 4.57 44.70 -92.68
N GLU A 227 4.58 45.98 -92.35
CA GLU A 227 4.86 47.08 -93.30
C GLU A 227 6.34 47.18 -93.70
N ILE A 228 7.24 46.48 -93.00
CA ILE A 228 8.67 46.47 -93.28
C ILE A 228 8.97 45.46 -94.40
N GLN A 229 8.99 45.92 -95.66
CA GLN A 229 9.26 45.08 -96.84
C GLN A 229 10.75 45.12 -97.24
N PRO A 230 11.40 43.97 -97.52
CA PRO A 230 12.77 43.93 -98.00
C PRO A 230 12.88 44.43 -99.45
N LYS A 231 13.88 45.27 -99.72
CA LYS A 231 14.21 45.73 -101.08
C LYS A 231 15.44 45.00 -101.60
N LYS A 232 15.42 44.59 -102.88
CA LYS A 232 16.56 43.97 -103.55
C LYS A 232 17.48 45.04 -104.13
N GLY A 233 18.74 45.06 -103.69
CA GLY A 233 19.77 45.89 -104.31
C GLY A 233 20.29 45.29 -105.62
N MET A 234 20.90 46.13 -106.46
CA MET A 234 21.43 45.77 -107.80
C MET A 234 22.43 44.59 -107.82
N PHE A 235 22.93 44.14 -106.66
CA PHE A 235 23.87 43.03 -106.53
C PHE A 235 23.31 41.82 -105.77
N GLY A 236 21.98 41.67 -105.70
CA GLY A 236 21.33 40.50 -105.10
C GLY A 236 21.35 40.45 -103.56
N LYS A 237 21.89 41.47 -102.88
CA LYS A 237 21.78 41.61 -101.42
C LYS A 237 20.46 42.29 -101.06
N GLU A 238 19.59 41.57 -100.35
CA GLU A 238 18.37 42.10 -99.76
C GLU A 238 18.72 43.03 -98.59
N HIS A 239 18.18 44.23 -98.60
CA HIS A 239 18.34 45.19 -97.51
C HIS A 239 16.99 45.82 -97.18
N VAL A 240 16.82 46.19 -95.91
CA VAL A 240 15.62 46.84 -95.40
C VAL A 240 15.99 48.29 -95.11
N GLU A 241 15.34 49.23 -95.79
CA GLU A 241 15.47 50.65 -95.49
C GLU A 241 14.51 51.02 -94.36
N LEU A 242 15.05 51.15 -93.15
CA LEU A 242 14.32 51.65 -92.00
C LEU A 242 14.52 53.17 -91.92
N THR A 243 13.46 53.93 -91.67
CA THR A 243 13.63 55.32 -91.25
C THR A 243 14.40 55.37 -89.93
N LYS A 244 15.02 56.52 -89.61
CA LYS A 244 15.77 56.68 -88.35
C LYS A 244 14.93 56.33 -87.12
N GLU A 245 13.64 56.66 -87.14
CA GLU A 245 12.68 56.28 -86.09
C GLU A 245 12.37 54.78 -86.06
N GLN A 246 12.20 54.14 -87.22
CA GLN A 246 11.99 52.69 -87.30
C GLN A 246 13.23 51.92 -86.85
N PHE A 247 14.43 52.38 -87.20
CA PHE A 247 15.69 51.77 -86.78
C PHE A 247 15.92 51.90 -85.28
N GLU A 248 15.64 53.06 -84.69
CA GLU A 248 15.72 53.24 -83.23
C GLU A 248 14.66 52.40 -82.49
N LYS A 249 13.43 52.30 -83.02
CA LYS A 249 12.40 51.37 -82.50
C LYS A 249 12.86 49.91 -82.59
N PHE A 250 13.46 49.51 -83.70
CA PHE A 250 13.94 48.15 -83.93
C PHE A 250 15.15 47.79 -83.04
N LYS A 251 16.13 48.69 -82.89
CA LYS A 251 17.19 48.56 -81.88
C LYS A 251 16.61 48.38 -80.48
N GLY A 252 15.62 49.22 -80.14
CA GLY A 252 14.91 49.12 -78.87
C GLY A 252 14.23 47.76 -78.68
N LEU A 253 13.69 47.14 -79.73
CA LEU A 253 13.11 45.80 -79.69
C LEU A 253 14.15 44.72 -79.46
N ILE A 254 15.27 44.75 -80.19
CA ILE A 254 16.35 43.75 -80.03
C ILE A 254 16.93 43.81 -78.62
N TYR A 255 17.26 45.01 -78.12
CA TYR A 255 17.77 45.19 -76.77
C TYR A 255 16.78 44.70 -75.70
N ARG A 256 15.49 44.98 -75.87
CA ARG A 256 14.44 44.49 -74.95
C ARG A 256 14.26 42.98 -75.02
N SER A 257 14.31 42.37 -76.21
CA SER A 257 14.19 40.92 -76.35
C SER A 257 15.35 40.19 -75.67
N LYS A 258 16.58 40.68 -75.83
CA LYS A 258 17.76 40.11 -75.16
C LYS A 258 17.66 40.26 -73.64
N ASN A 259 17.20 41.41 -73.15
CA ASN A 259 17.00 41.61 -71.71
C ASN A 259 15.91 40.70 -71.16
N LEU A 260 14.81 40.52 -71.88
CA LEU A 260 13.67 39.70 -71.44
C LEU A 260 14.01 38.20 -71.44
N VAL A 261 14.78 37.72 -72.43
CA VAL A 261 15.32 36.35 -72.43
C VAL A 261 16.29 36.15 -71.26
N HIS A 262 17.21 37.10 -71.04
CA HIS A 262 18.15 37.02 -69.93
C HIS A 262 17.46 37.04 -68.56
N GLU A 263 16.39 37.83 -68.41
CA GLU A 263 15.58 37.92 -67.20
C GLU A 263 14.81 36.61 -66.94
N LYS A 264 14.27 35.99 -68.01
CA LYS A 264 13.62 34.67 -67.92
C LYS A 264 14.59 33.54 -67.60
N GLU A 265 15.83 33.60 -68.09
CA GLU A 265 16.88 32.65 -67.70
C GLU A 265 17.24 32.82 -66.22
N LEU A 266 17.36 34.05 -65.73
CA LEU A 266 17.64 34.34 -64.32
C LEU A 266 16.52 33.83 -63.38
N GLU A 267 15.26 34.00 -63.80
CA GLU A 267 14.07 33.52 -63.08
C GLU A 267 14.03 31.98 -63.01
N ASN A 268 14.38 31.31 -64.12
CA ASN A 268 14.44 29.85 -64.19
C ASN A 268 15.57 29.28 -63.32
N ASP A 269 16.72 29.96 -63.29
CA ASP A 269 17.84 29.61 -62.40
C ASP A 269 17.49 29.82 -60.92
N GLN A 270 16.74 30.85 -60.57
CA GLN A 270 16.24 31.06 -59.21
C GLN A 270 15.25 29.97 -58.79
N LEU A 271 14.31 29.59 -59.66
CA LEU A 271 13.37 28.49 -59.40
C LEU A 271 14.09 27.15 -59.23
N ARG A 272 15.10 26.86 -60.06
CA ARG A 272 15.96 25.67 -59.92
C ARG A 272 16.72 25.64 -58.60
N ARG A 273 17.16 26.80 -58.09
CA ARG A 273 17.81 26.91 -56.78
C ARG A 273 16.85 26.73 -55.59
N GLN A 274 15.55 26.94 -55.78
CA GLN A 274 14.54 26.79 -54.72
C GLN A 274 13.94 25.37 -54.62
N MET A 275 14.00 24.56 -55.67
CA MET A 275 13.56 23.16 -55.67
C MET A 275 14.17 22.26 -54.56
N PRO A 276 15.46 22.37 -54.22
CA PRO A 276 16.07 21.64 -53.10
C PRO A 276 15.48 22.01 -51.75
N LEU A 277 15.13 23.29 -51.53
CA LEU A 277 14.55 23.78 -50.28
C LEU A 277 13.13 23.23 -50.07
N ARG A 278 12.33 23.16 -51.13
CA ARG A 278 10.97 22.59 -51.10
C ARG A 278 11.00 21.10 -50.82
N SER A 279 11.93 20.37 -51.44
CA SER A 279 12.12 18.94 -51.21
C SER A 279 12.62 18.66 -49.78
N SER A 280 13.49 19.52 -49.24
CA SER A 280 13.98 19.45 -47.87
C SER A 280 12.86 19.68 -46.85
N LYS A 281 11.97 20.67 -47.08
CA LYS A 281 10.78 20.91 -46.24
C LYS A 281 9.91 19.66 -46.13
N ASN A 282 9.53 19.08 -47.27
CA ASN A 282 8.67 17.90 -47.30
C ASN A 282 9.32 16.69 -46.59
N GLY A 283 10.64 16.52 -46.75
CA GLY A 283 11.40 15.47 -46.05
C GLY A 283 11.45 15.70 -44.53
N PHE A 284 11.52 16.95 -44.09
CA PHE A 284 11.54 17.33 -42.68
C PHE A 284 10.17 17.13 -42.01
N GLU A 285 9.08 17.57 -42.65
CA GLU A 285 7.71 17.35 -42.18
C GLU A 285 7.40 15.85 -42.04
N ALA A 286 7.77 15.04 -43.03
CA ALA A 286 7.61 13.58 -42.97
C ALA A 286 8.44 12.93 -41.85
N SER A 287 9.58 13.52 -41.49
CA SER A 287 10.43 13.01 -40.40
C SER A 287 9.91 13.43 -39.02
N LEU A 288 9.40 14.65 -38.90
CA LEU A 288 8.71 15.15 -37.70
C LEU A 288 7.46 14.31 -37.40
N GLN A 289 6.65 14.01 -38.42
CA GLN A 289 5.44 13.21 -38.26
C GLN A 289 5.78 11.78 -37.80
N ARG A 290 6.79 11.15 -38.41
CA ARG A 290 7.26 9.81 -37.99
C ARG A 290 7.78 9.79 -36.55
N ALA A 291 8.47 10.84 -36.11
CA ALA A 291 8.93 10.93 -34.72
C ALA A 291 7.76 11.08 -33.74
N LYS A 292 6.77 11.91 -34.06
CA LYS A 292 5.53 12.07 -33.28
C LYS A 292 4.72 10.76 -33.19
N ASP A 293 4.63 10.00 -34.27
CA ASP A 293 3.88 8.75 -34.31
C ASP A 293 4.62 7.62 -33.56
N LYS A 294 5.95 7.55 -33.67
CA LYS A 294 6.79 6.55 -32.97
C LYS A 294 6.75 6.74 -31.45
N THR A 295 6.95 7.98 -30.98
CA THR A 295 6.91 8.31 -29.55
C THR A 295 5.55 8.02 -28.92
N LYS A 296 4.45 8.37 -29.60
CA LYS A 296 3.09 8.02 -29.15
C LYS A 296 2.87 6.50 -29.09
N GLY A 297 3.36 5.75 -30.09
CA GLY A 297 3.24 4.29 -30.12
C GLY A 297 3.97 3.61 -28.96
N GLU A 298 5.23 3.98 -28.73
CA GLU A 298 6.08 3.41 -27.67
C GLU A 298 5.51 3.70 -26.27
N SER A 299 4.99 4.91 -26.02
CA SER A 299 4.34 5.24 -24.75
C SER A 299 3.04 4.45 -24.53
N ILE A 300 2.22 4.25 -25.57
CA ILE A 300 0.98 3.48 -25.46
C ILE A 300 1.26 2.00 -25.17
N ASP A 301 2.28 1.41 -25.79
CA ASP A 301 2.61 0.00 -25.61
C ASP A 301 3.26 -0.28 -24.24
N ARG A 302 4.06 0.66 -23.72
CA ARG A 302 4.54 0.61 -22.32
C ARG A 302 3.37 0.64 -21.33
N LEU A 303 2.47 1.62 -21.46
CA LEU A 303 1.31 1.75 -20.58
C LEU A 303 0.38 0.52 -20.65
N LYS A 304 0.15 -0.04 -21.84
CA LYS A 304 -0.63 -1.28 -21.99
C LYS A 304 0.02 -2.47 -21.29
N SER A 305 1.34 -2.57 -21.33
CA SER A 305 2.08 -3.65 -20.68
C SER A 305 2.02 -3.52 -19.16
N GLU A 306 2.15 -2.30 -18.65
CA GLU A 306 2.04 -1.98 -17.22
C GLU A 306 0.63 -2.23 -16.67
N ILE A 307 -0.41 -1.78 -17.39
CA ILE A 307 -1.82 -2.10 -17.04
C ILE A 307 -2.05 -3.61 -17.00
N ARG A 308 -1.44 -4.36 -17.92
CA ARG A 308 -1.56 -5.83 -17.95
C ARG A 308 -0.86 -6.47 -16.75
N GLY A 309 0.31 -5.97 -16.37
CA GLY A 309 1.05 -6.37 -15.17
C GLY A 309 0.23 -6.13 -13.89
N LEU A 310 -0.25 -4.90 -13.71
CA LEU A 310 -1.08 -4.52 -12.56
C LEU A 310 -2.37 -5.34 -12.47
N LYS A 311 -3.00 -5.66 -13.62
CA LYS A 311 -4.20 -6.49 -13.65
C LYS A 311 -3.94 -7.92 -13.18
N ASN A 312 -2.78 -8.48 -13.57
CA ASN A 312 -2.37 -9.81 -13.13
C ASN A 312 -2.07 -9.83 -11.63
N GLU A 313 -1.34 -8.83 -11.13
CA GLU A 313 -1.01 -8.71 -9.70
C GLU A 313 -2.27 -8.56 -8.84
N ASN A 314 -3.23 -7.74 -9.28
CA ASN A 314 -4.52 -7.59 -8.62
C ASN A 314 -5.35 -8.90 -8.62
N SER A 315 -5.20 -9.73 -9.66
CA SER A 315 -5.82 -11.06 -9.71
C SER A 315 -5.20 -12.00 -8.67
N VAL A 316 -3.87 -12.00 -8.52
CA VAL A 316 -3.16 -12.82 -7.53
C VAL A 316 -3.55 -12.40 -6.12
N LEU A 317 -3.57 -11.10 -5.83
CA LEU A 317 -3.99 -10.57 -4.53
C LEU A 317 -5.42 -10.95 -4.17
N ARG A 318 -6.35 -10.94 -5.14
CA ARG A 318 -7.72 -11.44 -4.92
C ARG A 318 -7.74 -12.90 -4.52
N GLN A 319 -6.98 -13.74 -5.21
CA GLN A 319 -6.90 -15.16 -4.92
C GLN A 319 -6.30 -15.43 -3.54
N GLN A 320 -5.30 -14.65 -3.13
CA GLN A 320 -4.71 -14.73 -1.78
C GLN A 320 -5.70 -14.29 -0.70
N ASN A 321 -6.43 -13.18 -0.93
CA ASN A 321 -7.47 -12.73 -0.02
C ASN A 321 -8.59 -13.77 0.14
N ASP A 322 -9.02 -14.41 -0.94
CA ASP A 322 -10.03 -15.48 -0.89
C ASP A 322 -9.52 -16.69 -0.09
N LYS A 323 -8.24 -17.06 -0.23
CA LYS A 323 -7.61 -18.10 0.60
C LYS A 323 -7.55 -17.72 2.08
N MET A 324 -7.14 -16.50 2.41
CA MET A 324 -7.13 -16.03 3.80
C MET A 324 -8.53 -16.01 4.40
N LEU A 325 -9.53 -15.60 3.64
CA LEU A 325 -10.92 -15.58 4.08
C LEU A 325 -11.47 -17.01 4.31
N GLY A 326 -11.01 -17.98 3.51
CA GLY A 326 -11.23 -19.41 3.75
C GLY A 326 -10.63 -19.89 5.07
N LYS A 327 -9.34 -19.61 5.31
CA LYS A 327 -8.68 -19.94 6.59
C LYS A 327 -9.39 -19.29 7.79
N LEU A 328 -9.76 -18.02 7.69
CA LEU A 328 -10.46 -17.31 8.77
C LEU A 328 -11.82 -17.94 9.10
N ARG A 329 -12.51 -18.57 8.14
CA ARG A 329 -13.73 -19.35 8.40
C ARG A 329 -13.48 -20.63 9.18
N GLU A 330 -12.30 -21.24 9.05
CA GLU A 330 -11.95 -22.48 9.75
C GLU A 330 -11.56 -22.21 11.21
N PHE A 331 -10.98 -21.04 11.52
CA PHE A 331 -10.42 -20.72 12.84
C PHE A 331 -11.24 -19.73 13.67
N MET A 332 -12.28 -19.11 13.13
CA MET A 332 -13.05 -18.07 13.81
C MET A 332 -14.53 -18.46 13.98
N PRO A 333 -15.15 -18.19 15.15
CA PRO A 333 -16.59 -18.36 15.33
C PRO A 333 -17.40 -17.50 14.34
N ASP A 334 -18.43 -18.07 13.72
CA ASP A 334 -19.25 -17.43 12.67
C ASP A 334 -19.77 -16.03 13.04
N LYS A 335 -20.10 -15.82 14.31
CA LYS A 335 -20.59 -14.52 14.81
C LYS A 335 -19.51 -13.42 14.75
N ALA A 336 -18.27 -13.75 15.10
CA ALA A 336 -17.13 -12.84 15.04
C ALA A 336 -16.72 -12.56 13.59
N LEU A 337 -16.72 -13.60 12.75
CA LEU A 337 -16.43 -13.47 11.32
C LEU A 337 -17.46 -12.59 10.61
N ASN A 338 -18.75 -12.75 10.91
CA ASN A 338 -19.81 -11.94 10.31
C ASN A 338 -19.73 -10.47 10.72
N ASN A 339 -19.35 -10.16 11.97
CA ASN A 339 -19.07 -8.79 12.40
C ASN A 339 -17.89 -8.20 11.62
N PHE A 340 -16.78 -8.94 11.52
CA PHE A 340 -15.60 -8.51 10.76
C PHE A 340 -15.91 -8.26 9.27
N ILE A 341 -16.67 -9.15 8.63
CA ILE A 341 -17.13 -8.97 7.24
C ILE A 341 -18.05 -7.75 7.12
N SER A 342 -18.87 -7.45 8.13
CA SER A 342 -19.74 -6.26 8.14
C SER A 342 -18.94 -4.96 8.22
N GLU A 343 -17.89 -4.94 9.04
CA GLU A 343 -16.94 -3.82 9.15
C GLU A 343 -16.16 -3.64 7.84
N LEU A 344 -15.67 -4.72 7.23
CA LEU A 344 -15.04 -4.66 5.90
C LEU A 344 -15.99 -4.13 4.81
N LYS A 345 -17.26 -4.53 4.83
CA LYS A 345 -18.28 -4.00 3.91
C LYS A 345 -18.56 -2.51 4.15
N SER A 346 -18.41 -2.03 5.38
CA SER A 346 -18.55 -0.62 5.74
C SER A 346 -17.44 0.28 5.15
N ILE A 347 -16.28 -0.30 4.81
CA ILE A 347 -15.14 0.38 4.17
C ILE A 347 -15.31 0.49 2.64
N LYS A 348 -16.13 -0.39 2.04
CA LYS A 348 -16.38 -0.44 0.58
C LYS A 348 -16.85 0.90 -0.05
N PRO A 349 -17.68 1.73 0.60
CA PRO A 349 -18.02 3.08 0.14
C PRO A 349 -16.82 4.02 0.07
N ILE A 350 -15.89 3.94 1.03
CA ILE A 350 -14.67 4.76 1.08
C ILE A 350 -13.77 4.42 -0.11
N VAL A 351 -13.57 3.13 -0.38
CA VAL A 351 -12.82 2.66 -1.56
C VAL A 351 -13.49 3.12 -2.86
N LYS A 352 -14.83 3.12 -2.93
CA LYS A 352 -15.58 3.60 -4.10
C LYS A 352 -15.44 5.12 -4.29
N ILE A 353 -15.29 5.90 -3.22
CA ILE A 353 -15.02 7.34 -3.28
C ILE A 353 -13.59 7.57 -3.78
N VAL A 354 -12.60 6.91 -3.19
CA VAL A 354 -11.18 7.00 -3.59
C VAL A 354 -11.02 6.62 -5.07
N LYS A 355 -11.65 5.54 -5.52
CA LYS A 355 -11.63 5.13 -6.93
C LYS A 355 -12.22 6.20 -7.86
N ARG A 356 -13.33 6.83 -7.46
CA ARG A 356 -13.96 7.91 -8.23
C ARG A 356 -13.13 9.19 -8.28
N VAL A 357 -12.37 9.47 -7.21
CA VAL A 357 -11.40 10.57 -7.15
C VAL A 357 -10.22 10.30 -8.08
N ILE A 358 -9.70 9.07 -8.10
CA ILE A 358 -8.63 8.65 -9.01
C ILE A 358 -9.11 8.71 -10.47
N GLU A 359 -10.30 8.18 -10.79
CA GLU A 359 -10.89 8.23 -12.14
C GLU A 359 -11.08 9.68 -12.62
N LYS A 360 -11.58 10.58 -11.75
CA LYS A 360 -11.68 12.02 -12.05
C LYS A 360 -10.32 12.71 -12.19
N GLY A 361 -9.34 12.36 -11.37
CA GLY A 361 -7.99 12.92 -11.41
C GLY A 361 -7.20 12.50 -12.65
N LEU A 362 -7.51 11.33 -13.21
CA LEU A 362 -6.93 10.79 -14.44
C LEU A 362 -7.70 11.17 -15.72
N GLY A 363 -8.84 11.88 -15.61
CA GLY A 363 -9.66 12.31 -16.75
C GLY A 363 -10.38 11.17 -17.48
N LEU A 364 -10.72 10.07 -16.77
CA LEU A 364 -11.47 8.91 -17.26
C LEU A 364 -12.97 8.94 -16.95
#